data_AF-A0A5C5XEM1-F1
#
_entry.id   AF-A0A5C5XEM1-F1
#
_cell.length_a   1.000
_cell.length_b   1.000
_cell.length_c   1.000
_cell.angle_alpha   90.00
_cell.angle_beta   90.00
_cell.angle_gamma   90.00
#
_symmetry.space_group_name_H-M   'P 1'
#
loop_
_entity.id
_entity.type
_entity.pdbx_description
1 polymer ?
#
loop_
_entity_poly.entity_id
_entity_poly.type
_entity_poly.pdbx_seq_one_letter_code
_entity_poly.pdbx_strand_id
1 'polypeptide(L)'
;MDSYRFSTSLFLSAIITSSLIGSVATADENPQVLANQAFGILKAKCYSCHGGEETYSGLRILDRDVLFANRTGKPFIKSGDPIASKIWEVIKEDNMPVSPDDYVTPVPLAAEEKETLRNWILAGAPIPESGADRDHISRLQVLQWIEEDTDDLDSRDKGTTKYLSLVHLHNNPEISEYDLRLHRAALSKALNSISLSDVIVLPKAIDKYNTVYRIDLDDYRWTAQIWSKMLDHYPYGLMPNTRNKAEYELFEDIERNLDGYFDYFTDIRADWFVAKAIRPPLYHMFLNIPEDVYDLEARLGVNRMQDLKKGEMLRAGVLVSGISSQNRIMDRHRSNYGSYWISYDFQKESGNGNIARYPLGPDHGDEIINKFCFSHDGGEIIYRLPNGLQAYMLIDNHGKRIDVGPTSIVADGARVSGTTEIVNGLSCITCHKHGTKSFDDVISFSHAVRHAKARELIDEIYDVYAMQKVLKRDRRDHLLLLVETIGPFLQVGEDKDKAIESFPEPISLVARQYDKNMTVEDIACELGYENSSQINLNDDDLIDLGLGLLRPEFADRPADLVYKRSMWDSIVGGTSVYQEACEVLGLGQPILRKGAQKY
;
A
#
# COMPACT_ATOMS: atom_id res chain seq x y z
N MET A 1 76.45 -14.25 43.41
CA MET A 1 76.26 -15.50 42.66
C MET A 1 74.94 -16.09 43.06
N ASP A 2 73.98 -15.91 42.16
CA ASP A 2 72.87 -16.80 41.81
C ASP A 2 72.09 -17.48 42.93
N SER A 3 70.82 -17.10 43.07
CA SER A 3 69.68 -17.95 42.67
C SER A 3 68.37 -17.36 43.20
N TYR A 4 67.44 -17.14 42.28
CA TYR A 4 66.12 -16.56 42.50
C TYR A 4 65.28 -17.39 43.46
N ARG A 5 64.74 -16.75 44.51
CA ARG A 5 63.82 -17.37 45.47
C ARG A 5 62.37 -17.09 45.10
N PHE A 6 61.61 -18.17 44.96
CA PHE A 6 60.16 -18.20 44.96
C PHE A 6 59.59 -17.59 46.25
N SER A 7 58.56 -16.76 46.14
CA SER A 7 57.59 -16.53 47.22
C SER A 7 56.19 -16.45 46.65
N THR A 8 55.37 -17.38 47.11
CA THR A 8 53.91 -17.43 47.02
C THR A 8 53.25 -16.13 47.50
N SER A 9 52.21 -15.66 46.80
CA SER A 9 51.29 -14.66 47.34
C SER A 9 49.85 -15.05 47.03
N LEU A 10 49.08 -15.11 48.12
CA LEU A 10 47.65 -15.38 48.20
C LEU A 10 46.85 -14.37 47.37
N PHE A 11 45.85 -14.88 46.64
CA PHE A 11 44.76 -14.11 46.04
C PHE A 11 43.81 -13.58 47.14
N LEU A 12 43.57 -12.27 47.14
CA LEU A 12 42.43 -11.65 47.81
C LEU A 12 41.48 -11.09 46.74
N SER A 13 40.29 -11.66 46.64
CA SER A 13 39.22 -11.22 45.73
C SER A 13 38.65 -9.87 46.16
N ALA A 14 38.66 -8.89 45.27
CA ALA A 14 37.84 -7.69 45.37
C ALA A 14 36.62 -7.82 44.44
N ILE A 15 35.43 -7.88 45.05
CA ILE A 15 34.14 -7.90 44.35
C ILE A 15 33.84 -6.45 43.91
N ILE A 16 33.88 -6.19 42.62
CA ILE A 16 33.40 -4.94 42.01
C ILE A 16 31.94 -5.16 41.62
N THR A 17 31.02 -4.60 42.41
CA THR A 17 29.61 -4.44 42.04
C THR A 17 29.51 -3.34 40.98
N SER A 18 29.45 -3.74 39.70
CA SER A 18 29.13 -2.83 38.60
C SER A 18 27.61 -2.66 38.52
N SER A 19 27.13 -1.51 38.99
CA SER A 19 25.74 -1.09 38.78
C SER A 19 25.51 -0.88 37.29
N LEU A 20 24.67 -1.73 36.68
CA LEU A 20 24.07 -1.45 35.37
C LEU A 20 23.13 -0.25 35.52
N ILE A 21 23.63 0.93 35.17
CA ILE A 21 22.77 2.06 34.81
C ILE A 21 22.21 1.70 33.44
N GLY A 22 20.95 1.26 33.43
CA GLY A 22 20.19 1.13 32.19
C GLY A 22 20.19 2.48 31.48
N SER A 23 20.55 2.46 30.21
CA SER A 23 20.39 3.58 29.29
C SER A 23 18.92 4.02 29.31
N VAL A 24 18.63 5.09 30.02
CA VAL A 24 17.40 5.86 29.83
C VAL A 24 17.48 6.37 28.40
N ALA A 25 16.55 5.92 27.55
CA ALA A 25 16.38 6.47 26.21
C ALA A 25 16.30 8.00 26.32
N THR A 26 17.20 8.69 25.63
CA THR A 26 17.28 10.14 25.63
C THR A 26 16.00 10.73 25.07
N ALA A 27 15.39 11.64 25.83
CA ALA A 27 14.20 12.42 25.48
C ALA A 27 14.50 13.51 24.42
N ASP A 28 15.27 13.18 23.39
CA ASP A 28 15.78 14.10 22.36
C ASP A 28 15.25 13.78 20.95
N GLU A 29 14.25 12.90 20.82
CA GLU A 29 13.53 12.75 19.55
C GLU A 29 12.66 13.98 19.30
N ASN A 30 12.81 14.60 18.11
CA ASN A 30 11.98 15.75 17.72
C ASN A 30 10.48 15.39 17.89
N PRO A 31 9.69 16.19 18.64
CA PRO A 31 8.27 15.93 18.85
C PRO A 31 7.47 15.70 17.56
N GLN A 32 7.83 16.36 16.47
CA GLN A 32 7.14 16.20 15.17
C GLN A 32 7.44 14.88 14.50
N VAL A 33 8.68 14.42 14.57
CA VAL A 33 9.06 13.09 14.08
C VAL A 33 8.25 12.01 14.77
N LEU A 34 8.16 12.10 16.08
CA LEU A 34 7.41 11.16 16.90
C LEU A 34 5.89 11.26 16.64
N ALA A 35 5.37 12.47 16.44
CA ALA A 35 3.98 12.71 16.05
C ALA A 35 3.65 12.04 14.69
N ASN A 36 4.49 12.28 13.68
CA ASN A 36 4.35 11.73 12.33
C ASN A 36 4.34 10.19 12.33
N GLN A 37 5.26 9.58 13.09
CA GLN A 37 5.31 8.12 13.24
C GLN A 37 4.05 7.55 13.90
N ALA A 38 3.65 8.13 15.03
CA ALA A 38 2.46 7.68 15.75
C ALA A 38 1.22 7.81 14.85
N PHE A 39 1.01 8.95 14.21
CA PHE A 39 -0.10 9.17 13.30
C PHE A 39 -0.07 8.23 12.09
N GLY A 40 1.11 7.90 11.57
CA GLY A 40 1.28 6.86 10.54
C GLY A 40 0.75 5.50 10.99
N ILE A 41 1.06 5.07 12.22
CA ILE A 41 0.55 3.83 12.81
C ILE A 41 -0.97 3.91 13.02
N LEU A 42 -1.46 5.00 13.62
CA LEU A 42 -2.89 5.20 13.88
C LEU A 42 -3.70 5.17 12.57
N LYS A 43 -3.23 5.85 11.52
CA LYS A 43 -3.81 5.81 10.17
C LYS A 43 -3.82 4.40 9.59
N ALA A 44 -2.73 3.65 9.75
CA ALA A 44 -2.58 2.33 9.15
C ALA A 44 -3.30 1.19 9.89
N LYS A 45 -3.48 1.29 11.22
CA LYS A 45 -3.90 0.17 12.09
C LYS A 45 -5.20 0.41 12.83
N CYS A 46 -5.56 1.66 13.06
CA CYS A 46 -6.68 2.02 13.94
C CYS A 46 -7.78 2.73 13.17
N TYR A 47 -7.43 3.54 12.16
CA TYR A 47 -8.36 4.42 11.46
C TYR A 47 -9.49 3.69 10.74
N SER A 48 -9.30 2.45 10.28
CA SER A 48 -10.36 1.71 9.59
C SER A 48 -11.61 1.49 10.45
N CYS A 49 -11.46 1.40 11.78
CA CYS A 49 -12.57 1.18 12.73
C CYS A 49 -12.78 2.36 13.69
N HIS A 50 -11.75 3.19 13.89
CA HIS A 50 -11.76 4.33 14.79
C HIS A 50 -11.51 5.66 14.07
N GLY A 51 -11.65 5.70 12.74
CA GLY A 51 -11.60 6.89 11.91
C GLY A 51 -12.95 7.15 11.26
N GLY A 52 -13.16 8.38 10.76
CA GLY A 52 -14.48 8.82 10.31
C GLY A 52 -15.45 9.00 11.49
N GLU A 53 -16.77 8.98 11.22
CA GLU A 53 -17.77 9.33 12.23
C GLU A 53 -18.55 8.16 12.84
N GLU A 54 -18.67 7.02 12.14
CA GLU A 54 -19.08 5.75 12.76
C GLU A 54 -17.89 5.08 13.44
N THR A 55 -17.65 5.46 14.70
CA THR A 55 -16.52 4.93 15.48
C THR A 55 -16.98 3.97 16.56
N TYR A 56 -16.32 2.81 16.65
CA TYR A 56 -16.49 1.95 17.81
C TYR A 56 -16.08 2.71 19.07
N SER A 57 -16.95 2.72 20.08
CA SER A 57 -16.77 3.37 21.39
C SER A 57 -16.62 4.90 21.38
N GLY A 58 -16.97 5.58 20.29
CA GLY A 58 -16.85 7.04 20.17
C GLY A 58 -15.39 7.52 20.18
N LEU A 59 -14.47 6.69 19.70
CA LEU A 59 -13.04 6.99 19.55
C LEU A 59 -12.75 7.42 18.12
N ARG A 60 -12.40 8.70 17.93
CA ARG A 60 -11.85 9.26 16.68
C ARG A 60 -10.33 9.34 16.82
N ILE A 61 -9.62 8.43 16.17
CA ILE A 61 -8.21 8.14 16.48
C ILE A 61 -7.23 9.21 16.00
N LEU A 62 -7.63 10.09 15.09
CA LEU A 62 -6.80 11.21 14.61
C LEU A 62 -7.28 12.57 15.12
N ASP A 63 -8.39 12.60 15.86
CA ASP A 63 -8.98 13.83 16.36
C ASP A 63 -8.39 14.15 17.75
N ARG A 64 -7.62 15.24 17.82
CA ARG A 64 -6.95 15.66 19.04
C ARG A 64 -7.94 15.89 20.18
N ASP A 65 -9.02 16.63 19.93
CA ASP A 65 -9.97 16.98 20.97
C ASP A 65 -10.64 15.73 21.53
N VAL A 66 -10.94 14.75 20.68
CA VAL A 66 -11.47 13.45 21.12
C VAL A 66 -10.46 12.62 21.90
N LEU A 67 -9.20 12.58 21.46
CA LEU A 67 -8.13 11.82 22.13
C LEU A 67 -7.84 12.34 23.54
N PHE A 68 -7.88 13.66 23.74
CA PHE A 68 -7.57 14.31 25.02
C PHE A 68 -8.82 14.70 25.82
N ALA A 69 -10.02 14.50 25.27
CA ALA A 69 -11.27 14.79 25.96
C ALA A 69 -11.32 14.15 27.35
N ASN A 70 -11.71 14.94 28.34
CA ASN A 70 -11.91 14.45 29.69
C ASN A 70 -13.19 13.61 29.74
N ARG A 71 -13.06 12.31 29.98
CA ARG A 71 -14.17 11.36 29.99
C ARG A 71 -14.47 10.87 31.40
N THR A 72 -15.70 10.43 31.65
CA THR A 72 -16.07 9.69 32.86
C THR A 72 -15.33 8.34 32.89
N GLY A 73 -14.13 8.33 33.48
CA GLY A 73 -13.21 7.18 33.49
C GLY A 73 -11.78 7.59 33.15
N LYS A 74 -11.01 6.70 32.52
CA LYS A 74 -9.70 7.04 31.95
C LYS A 74 -9.88 7.81 30.62
N PRO A 75 -9.16 8.92 30.37
CA PRO A 75 -9.12 9.54 29.05
C PRO A 75 -8.49 8.57 28.03
N PHE A 76 -8.77 8.77 26.74
CA PHE A 76 -8.13 7.96 25.70
C PHE A 76 -6.62 8.13 25.72
N ILE A 77 -6.17 9.38 25.81
CA ILE A 77 -4.78 9.76 26.04
C ILE A 77 -4.68 10.70 27.24
N LYS A 78 -3.89 10.31 28.23
CA LYS A 78 -3.35 11.19 29.25
C LYS A 78 -1.95 11.60 28.83
N SER A 79 -1.79 12.86 28.44
CA SER A 79 -0.50 13.44 28.03
C SER A 79 0.59 13.13 29.07
N GLY A 80 1.70 12.51 28.63
CA GLY A 80 2.85 12.14 29.47
C GLY A 80 2.70 10.84 30.26
N ASP A 81 1.53 10.18 30.24
CA ASP A 81 1.26 9.00 31.06
C ASP A 81 0.55 7.89 30.25
N PRO A 82 1.32 6.95 29.67
CA PRO A 82 0.76 5.78 29.01
C PRO A 82 -0.09 4.92 29.94
N ILE A 83 0.26 4.78 31.21
CA ILE A 83 -0.46 3.88 32.14
C ILE A 83 -1.86 4.42 32.44
N ALA A 84 -1.99 5.75 32.51
CA ALA A 84 -3.27 6.43 32.66
C ALA A 84 -4.06 6.57 31.34
N SER A 85 -3.49 6.19 30.19
CA SER A 85 -4.12 6.30 28.87
C SER A 85 -4.86 5.03 28.48
N LYS A 86 -6.17 5.12 28.15
CA LYS A 86 -6.98 3.96 27.78
C LYS A 86 -6.50 3.28 26.49
N ILE A 87 -5.99 4.06 25.52
CA ILE A 87 -5.43 3.51 24.28
C ILE A 87 -4.23 2.59 24.56
N TRP A 88 -3.33 3.01 25.44
CA TRP A 88 -2.17 2.18 25.78
C TRP A 88 -2.55 0.91 26.54
N GLU A 89 -3.56 0.97 27.41
CA GLU A 89 -4.09 -0.21 28.11
C GLU A 89 -4.51 -1.30 27.13
N VAL A 90 -5.35 -0.97 26.13
CA VAL A 90 -5.85 -1.96 25.17
C VAL A 90 -4.78 -2.45 24.19
N ILE A 91 -3.79 -1.61 23.85
CA ILE A 91 -2.65 -1.99 23.00
C ILE A 91 -1.69 -2.92 23.76
N LYS A 92 -1.42 -2.61 25.03
CA LYS A 92 -0.51 -3.41 25.86
C LYS A 92 -1.07 -4.79 26.14
N GLU A 93 -2.38 -4.89 26.34
CA GLU A 93 -3.10 -6.15 26.58
C GLU A 93 -3.38 -6.95 25.31
N ASP A 94 -2.92 -6.48 24.14
CA ASP A 94 -3.17 -7.13 22.86
C ASP A 94 -4.65 -7.33 22.54
N ASN A 95 -5.50 -6.42 23.04
CA ASN A 95 -6.93 -6.41 22.77
C ASN A 95 -7.27 -5.63 21.48
N MET A 96 -6.36 -4.78 21.02
CA MET A 96 -6.53 -3.95 19.82
C MET A 96 -5.24 -3.84 19.00
N PRO A 97 -5.34 -3.70 17.66
CA PRO A 97 -6.58 -3.71 16.87
C PRO A 97 -7.24 -5.09 16.82
N VAL A 98 -8.56 -5.15 16.65
CA VAL A 98 -9.28 -6.40 16.34
C VAL A 98 -9.22 -6.71 14.86
N SER A 99 -9.37 -7.99 14.51
CA SER A 99 -9.61 -8.44 13.15
C SER A 99 -10.85 -7.73 12.62
N PRO A 100 -10.75 -7.04 11.49
CA PRO A 100 -11.92 -6.41 10.91
C PRO A 100 -13.03 -7.41 10.54
N ASP A 101 -12.68 -8.65 10.19
CA ASP A 101 -13.63 -9.73 9.87
C ASP A 101 -14.29 -10.33 11.11
N ASP A 102 -13.60 -10.22 12.24
CA ASP A 102 -14.05 -10.72 13.51
C ASP A 102 -13.77 -9.68 14.58
N TYR A 103 -14.78 -8.83 14.83
CA TYR A 103 -14.74 -7.70 15.78
C TYR A 103 -14.46 -8.10 17.24
N VAL A 104 -14.15 -9.37 17.52
CA VAL A 104 -13.71 -9.86 18.83
C VAL A 104 -12.34 -10.56 18.82
N THR A 105 -11.73 -10.86 17.67
CA THR A 105 -10.41 -11.53 17.62
C THR A 105 -9.28 -10.51 17.46
N PRO A 106 -8.39 -10.30 18.45
CA PRO A 106 -7.31 -9.31 18.32
C PRO A 106 -6.18 -9.70 17.36
N VAL A 107 -5.61 -8.70 16.68
CA VAL A 107 -4.38 -8.78 15.88
C VAL A 107 -3.34 -7.83 16.49
N PRO A 108 -2.44 -8.35 17.35
CA PRO A 108 -1.42 -7.55 18.04
C PRO A 108 -0.57 -6.67 17.13
N LEU A 109 -0.26 -5.46 17.61
CA LEU A 109 0.76 -4.61 17.00
C LEU A 109 2.16 -5.22 17.16
N ALA A 110 3.06 -4.91 16.21
CA ALA A 110 4.47 -5.24 16.36
C ALA A 110 5.08 -4.53 17.58
N ALA A 111 6.13 -5.10 18.16
CA ALA A 111 6.76 -4.56 19.37
C ALA A 111 7.26 -3.13 19.16
N GLU A 112 7.79 -2.84 17.98
CA GLU A 112 8.29 -1.52 17.58
C GLU A 112 7.15 -0.50 17.41
N GLU A 113 6.00 -0.92 16.86
CA GLU A 113 4.80 -0.10 16.74
C GLU A 113 4.25 0.26 18.13
N LYS A 114 4.22 -0.71 19.05
CA LYS A 114 3.81 -0.47 20.45
C LYS A 114 4.74 0.52 21.14
N GLU A 115 6.05 0.34 21.03
CA GLU A 115 7.01 1.23 21.69
C GLU A 115 6.94 2.66 21.12
N THR A 116 6.73 2.79 19.80
CA THR A 116 6.51 4.10 19.16
C THR A 116 5.29 4.81 19.74
N LEU A 117 4.14 4.13 19.85
CA LEU A 117 2.93 4.70 20.43
C LEU A 117 3.09 5.02 21.92
N ARG A 118 3.84 4.20 22.66
CA ARG A 118 4.16 4.44 24.08
C ARG A 118 4.98 5.71 24.25
N ASN A 119 6.05 5.85 23.48
CA ASN A 119 6.95 7.01 23.53
C ASN A 119 6.23 8.28 23.08
N TRP A 120 5.37 8.17 22.07
CA TRP A 120 4.51 9.28 21.65
C TRP A 120 3.61 9.78 22.78
N ILE A 121 2.94 8.89 23.52
CA ILE A 121 2.13 9.29 24.69
C ILE A 121 3.01 9.91 25.79
N LEU A 122 4.19 9.35 26.06
CA LEU A 122 5.15 9.89 27.03
C LEU A 122 5.63 11.31 26.66
N ALA A 123 5.84 11.57 25.38
CA ALA A 123 6.21 12.89 24.85
C ALA A 123 5.05 13.89 24.84
N GLY A 124 3.90 13.52 25.41
CA GLY A 124 2.72 14.36 25.51
C GLY A 124 1.74 14.22 24.34
N ALA A 125 1.95 13.22 23.48
CA ALA A 125 1.20 12.94 22.26
C ALA A 125 1.11 14.18 21.33
N PRO A 126 2.26 14.69 20.85
CA PRO A 126 2.29 15.76 19.85
C PRO A 126 1.53 15.36 18.58
N ILE A 127 0.96 16.34 17.88
CA ILE A 127 0.24 16.12 16.61
C ILE A 127 1.10 16.62 15.44
N PRO A 128 1.01 15.97 14.25
CA PRO A 128 1.67 16.46 13.04
C PRO A 128 1.31 17.92 12.75
N GLU A 129 2.25 18.67 12.19
CA GLU A 129 1.98 20.01 11.67
C GLU A 129 0.95 19.95 10.54
N SER A 130 -0.07 20.80 10.62
CA SER A 130 -1.11 20.88 9.59
C SER A 130 -0.59 21.57 8.33
N GLY A 131 -1.29 21.38 7.22
CA GLY A 131 -1.04 22.10 5.98
C GLY A 131 -1.62 23.52 5.94
N ALA A 132 -2.25 23.98 7.02
CA ALA A 132 -3.07 25.20 7.02
C ALA A 132 -2.31 26.48 6.68
N ASP A 133 -0.99 26.53 6.92
CA ASP A 133 -0.16 27.71 6.64
C ASP A 133 0.52 27.66 5.25
N ARG A 134 0.24 26.64 4.42
CA ARG A 134 0.82 26.55 3.06
C ARG A 134 0.17 27.55 2.12
N ASP A 135 0.98 28.06 1.18
CA ASP A 135 0.45 28.79 0.03
C ASP A 135 -0.48 27.88 -0.78
N HIS A 136 -1.67 28.38 -1.10
CA HIS A 136 -2.57 27.73 -2.05
C HIS A 136 -1.95 27.73 -3.45
N ILE A 137 -2.05 26.58 -4.13
CA ILE A 137 -1.61 26.40 -5.51
C ILE A 137 -2.85 26.35 -6.40
N SER A 138 -3.00 27.35 -7.25
CA SER A 138 -4.11 27.45 -8.20
C SER A 138 -3.90 26.56 -9.42
N ARG A 139 -4.99 26.20 -10.10
CA ARG A 139 -4.95 25.47 -11.37
C ARG A 139 -4.17 26.21 -12.46
N LEU A 140 -4.23 27.54 -12.47
CA LEU A 140 -3.43 28.37 -13.37
C LEU A 140 -1.92 28.13 -13.17
N GLN A 141 -1.44 28.06 -11.92
CA GLN A 141 -0.02 27.79 -11.64
C GLN A 141 0.40 26.38 -12.08
N VAL A 142 -0.47 25.38 -11.91
CA VAL A 142 -0.21 24.02 -12.41
C VAL A 142 -0.02 24.02 -13.92
N LEU A 143 -0.93 24.68 -14.66
CA LEU A 143 -0.84 24.80 -16.11
C LEU A 143 0.42 25.56 -16.55
N GLN A 144 0.83 26.60 -15.81
CA GLN A 144 2.08 27.33 -16.09
C GLN A 144 3.30 26.42 -15.96
N TRP A 145 3.42 25.64 -14.88
CA TRP A 145 4.56 24.73 -14.72
C TRP A 145 4.60 23.64 -15.80
N ILE A 146 3.43 23.12 -16.20
CA ILE A 146 3.35 22.12 -17.27
C ILE A 146 3.71 22.75 -18.61
N GLU A 147 3.20 23.94 -18.91
CA GLU A 147 3.51 24.66 -20.15
C GLU A 147 5.02 24.92 -20.25
N GLU A 148 5.63 25.50 -19.20
CA GLU A 148 7.07 25.75 -19.11
C GLU A 148 7.90 24.46 -19.30
N ASP A 149 7.52 23.35 -18.64
CA ASP A 149 8.25 22.09 -18.80
C ASP A 149 8.06 21.50 -20.22
N THR A 150 6.88 21.64 -20.83
CA THR A 150 6.63 21.16 -22.21
C THR A 150 7.35 21.96 -23.30
N ASP A 151 7.56 23.26 -23.12
CA ASP A 151 8.34 24.09 -24.06
C ASP A 151 9.81 23.65 -24.10
N ASP A 152 10.34 23.22 -22.95
CA ASP A 152 11.72 22.74 -22.79
C ASP A 152 11.92 21.26 -23.20
N LEU A 153 10.89 20.53 -23.63
CA LEU A 153 11.01 19.11 -24.01
C LEU A 153 11.70 18.92 -25.36
N ASP A 154 12.61 17.94 -25.40
CA ASP A 154 13.14 17.38 -26.63
C ASP A 154 12.00 16.80 -27.49
N SER A 155 12.10 16.92 -28.82
CA SER A 155 11.07 16.43 -29.74
C SER A 155 10.76 14.92 -29.63
N ARG A 156 11.68 14.14 -29.08
CA ARG A 156 11.52 12.70 -28.85
C ARG A 156 10.63 12.39 -27.64
N ASP A 157 10.60 13.26 -26.64
CA ASP A 157 9.96 13.01 -25.35
C ASP A 157 8.51 13.53 -25.32
N LYS A 158 8.14 14.40 -26.27
CA LYS A 158 6.79 14.97 -26.41
C LYS A 158 5.69 13.91 -26.52
N GLY A 159 6.00 12.78 -27.17
CA GLY A 159 5.07 11.68 -27.37
C GLY A 159 4.77 10.83 -26.14
N THR A 160 5.67 10.85 -25.16
CA THR A 160 5.72 9.91 -24.03
C THR A 160 5.68 10.61 -22.69
N THR A 161 5.87 11.93 -22.65
CA THR A 161 5.77 12.71 -21.41
C THR A 161 4.33 12.81 -20.92
N LYS A 162 4.12 12.54 -19.62
CA LYS A 162 2.85 12.69 -18.91
C LYS A 162 3.08 13.32 -17.54
N TYR A 163 2.03 13.96 -17.00
CA TYR A 163 2.10 14.64 -15.71
C TYR A 163 1.12 14.06 -14.71
N LEU A 164 1.52 14.02 -13.43
CA LEU A 164 0.67 13.66 -12.31
C LEU A 164 0.73 14.71 -11.21
N SER A 165 -0.40 14.96 -10.54
CA SER A 165 -0.54 16.04 -9.56
C SER A 165 -1.01 15.55 -8.19
N LEU A 166 -0.44 16.14 -7.14
CA LEU A 166 -0.81 16.04 -5.73
C LEU A 166 -1.34 17.38 -5.18
N VAL A 167 -1.63 18.34 -6.05
CA VAL A 167 -1.94 19.73 -5.65
C VAL A 167 -3.17 19.83 -4.75
N HIS A 168 -4.22 19.05 -5.00
CA HIS A 168 -5.41 19.06 -4.13
C HIS A 168 -5.08 18.59 -2.70
N LEU A 169 -4.11 17.69 -2.53
CA LEU A 169 -3.63 17.25 -1.20
C LEU A 169 -2.73 18.29 -0.56
N HIS A 170 -1.93 19.03 -1.34
CA HIS A 170 -1.17 20.17 -0.85
C HIS A 170 -2.09 21.30 -0.39
N ASN A 171 -3.19 21.54 -1.09
CA ASN A 171 -4.16 22.58 -0.74
C ASN A 171 -5.05 22.19 0.44
N ASN A 172 -5.12 20.91 0.80
CA ASN A 172 -5.92 20.46 1.95
C ASN A 172 -5.17 20.73 3.27
N PRO A 173 -5.74 21.55 4.17
CA PRO A 173 -5.09 21.95 5.43
C PRO A 173 -4.95 20.79 6.43
N GLU A 174 -5.73 19.71 6.30
CA GLU A 174 -5.67 18.53 7.18
C GLU A 174 -4.54 17.56 6.82
N ILE A 175 -4.01 17.66 5.59
CA ILE A 175 -2.88 16.87 5.13
C ILE A 175 -1.62 17.51 5.70
N SER A 176 -0.72 16.72 6.30
CA SER A 176 0.58 17.19 6.80
C SER A 176 1.69 17.06 5.74
N GLU A 177 2.85 17.69 5.93
CA GLU A 177 4.00 17.46 5.04
C GLU A 177 4.46 16.00 5.07
N TYR A 178 4.33 15.33 6.22
CA TYR A 178 4.60 13.89 6.32
C TYR A 178 3.66 13.06 5.44
N ASP A 179 2.38 13.43 5.38
CA ASP A 179 1.41 12.78 4.50
C ASP A 179 1.74 13.02 3.03
N LEU A 180 2.16 14.24 2.65
CA LEU A 180 2.62 14.53 1.29
C LEU A 180 3.83 13.66 0.92
N ARG A 181 4.83 13.51 1.80
CA ARG A 181 5.95 12.59 1.55
C ARG A 181 5.49 11.14 1.35
N LEU A 182 4.50 10.68 2.10
CA LEU A 182 3.89 9.35 1.91
C LEU A 182 3.20 9.23 0.55
N HIS A 183 2.48 10.26 0.10
CA HIS A 183 1.89 10.29 -1.24
C HIS A 183 2.94 10.27 -2.36
N ARG A 184 4.03 11.04 -2.22
CA ARG A 184 5.15 11.04 -3.18
C ARG A 184 5.84 9.67 -3.24
N ALA A 185 6.09 9.05 -2.08
CA ALA A 185 6.61 7.69 -1.98
C ALA A 185 5.66 6.67 -2.61
N ALA A 186 4.35 6.79 -2.36
CA ALA A 186 3.34 5.91 -2.93
C ALA A 186 3.29 6.01 -4.45
N LEU A 187 3.37 7.22 -5.00
CA LEU A 187 3.44 7.46 -6.44
C LEU A 187 4.65 6.75 -7.05
N SER A 188 5.85 6.98 -6.51
CA SER A 188 7.06 6.31 -7.01
C SER A 188 6.97 4.79 -6.91
N LYS A 189 6.49 4.26 -5.77
CA LYS A 189 6.32 2.82 -5.60
C LYS A 189 5.29 2.25 -6.56
N ALA A 190 4.17 2.94 -6.78
CA ALA A 190 3.13 2.49 -7.69
C ALA A 190 3.66 2.42 -9.12
N LEU A 191 4.26 3.51 -9.63
CA LEU A 191 4.85 3.57 -10.97
C LEU A 191 5.81 2.39 -11.22
N ASN A 192 6.72 2.13 -10.28
CA ASN A 192 7.70 1.04 -10.42
C ASN A 192 7.10 -0.36 -10.20
N SER A 193 6.04 -0.49 -9.41
CA SER A 193 5.39 -1.80 -9.14
C SER A 193 4.51 -2.28 -10.29
N ILE A 194 4.18 -1.40 -11.24
CA ILE A 194 3.48 -1.74 -12.48
C ILE A 194 4.34 -1.49 -13.74
N SER A 195 5.65 -1.38 -13.57
CA SER A 195 6.61 -1.18 -14.66
C SER A 195 7.23 -2.49 -15.15
N LEU A 196 7.48 -2.58 -16.46
CA LEU A 196 8.28 -3.65 -17.08
C LEU A 196 9.73 -3.21 -17.36
N SER A 197 10.14 -2.04 -16.85
CA SER A 197 11.52 -1.57 -16.90
C SER A 197 12.43 -2.42 -16.03
N ASP A 198 13.72 -2.47 -16.37
CA ASP A 198 14.76 -3.21 -15.64
C ASP A 198 15.49 -2.36 -14.58
N VAL A 199 15.10 -1.09 -14.46
CA VAL A 199 15.61 -0.15 -13.45
C VAL A 199 14.46 0.51 -12.69
N ILE A 200 14.75 1.01 -11.49
CA ILE A 200 13.84 1.88 -10.75
C ILE A 200 13.94 3.29 -11.33
N VAL A 201 12.79 3.88 -11.68
CA VAL A 201 12.71 5.25 -12.19
C VAL A 201 11.84 6.08 -11.23
N LEU A 202 12.38 7.20 -10.76
CA LEU A 202 11.65 8.11 -9.87
C LEU A 202 10.95 9.19 -10.69
N PRO A 203 9.68 9.53 -10.39
CA PRO A 203 9.02 10.65 -11.05
C PRO A 203 9.72 11.97 -10.74
N LYS A 204 9.84 12.86 -11.72
CA LYS A 204 10.55 14.14 -11.58
C LYS A 204 9.58 15.25 -11.18
N ALA A 205 9.78 15.89 -10.03
CA ALA A 205 9.03 17.09 -9.67
C ALA A 205 9.41 18.25 -10.61
N ILE A 206 8.41 19.00 -11.09
CA ILE A 206 8.60 20.18 -11.96
C ILE A 206 8.31 21.50 -11.24
N ASP A 207 7.82 21.44 -10.01
CA ASP A 207 7.52 22.61 -9.18
C ASP A 207 8.33 22.58 -7.87
N LYS A 208 8.47 23.76 -7.23
CA LYS A 208 9.21 23.90 -5.98
C LYS A 208 8.55 23.23 -4.76
N TYR A 209 7.27 22.91 -4.82
CA TYR A 209 6.53 22.26 -3.72
C TYR A 209 6.52 20.72 -3.85
N ASN A 210 7.08 20.18 -4.94
CA ASN A 210 7.09 18.75 -5.26
C ASN A 210 5.66 18.18 -5.30
N THR A 211 4.78 18.84 -6.03
CA THR A 211 3.35 18.54 -6.16
C THR A 211 2.95 18.11 -7.56
N VAL A 212 3.65 18.56 -8.59
CA VAL A 212 3.45 18.19 -10.00
C VAL A 212 4.66 17.41 -10.48
N TYR A 213 4.40 16.21 -10.99
CA TYR A 213 5.41 15.24 -11.37
C TYR A 213 5.33 14.90 -12.85
N ARG A 214 6.47 14.98 -13.52
CA ARG A 214 6.67 14.48 -14.86
C ARG A 214 7.11 13.02 -14.84
N ILE A 215 6.55 12.22 -15.73
CA ILE A 215 7.00 10.89 -16.09
C ILE A 215 7.16 10.79 -17.60
N ASP A 216 8.06 9.90 -18.03
CA ASP A 216 8.12 9.45 -19.43
C ASP A 216 7.60 8.01 -19.50
N LEU A 217 6.66 7.71 -20.39
CA LEU A 217 6.12 6.36 -20.54
C LEU A 217 7.19 5.32 -20.93
N ASP A 218 8.21 5.69 -21.70
CA ASP A 218 9.26 4.78 -22.15
C ASP A 218 10.15 4.31 -21.00
N ASP A 219 10.37 5.17 -19.99
CA ASP A 219 11.11 4.84 -18.76
C ASP A 219 10.49 3.64 -18.04
N TYR A 220 9.17 3.49 -18.13
CA TYR A 220 8.41 2.41 -17.50
C TYR A 220 8.05 1.26 -18.46
N ARG A 221 8.48 1.35 -19.73
CA ARG A 221 8.12 0.44 -20.84
C ARG A 221 6.62 0.42 -21.13
N TRP A 222 5.95 1.55 -20.98
CA TRP A 222 4.54 1.70 -21.32
C TRP A 222 4.37 2.33 -22.70
N THR A 223 3.26 2.00 -23.37
CA THR A 223 2.91 2.62 -24.65
C THR A 223 1.81 3.67 -24.46
N ALA A 224 1.74 4.63 -25.37
CA ALA A 224 0.64 5.60 -25.41
C ALA A 224 -0.75 4.92 -25.46
N GLN A 225 -0.85 3.72 -26.05
CA GLN A 225 -2.10 2.96 -26.09
C GLN A 225 -2.50 2.40 -24.71
N ILE A 226 -1.55 1.89 -23.92
CA ILE A 226 -1.83 1.42 -22.55
C ILE A 226 -2.22 2.61 -21.67
N TRP A 227 -1.49 3.73 -21.79
CA TRP A 227 -1.84 4.97 -21.09
C TRP A 227 -3.24 5.47 -21.45
N SER A 228 -3.57 5.48 -22.75
CA SER A 228 -4.88 5.85 -23.23
C SER A 228 -5.99 4.95 -22.67
N LYS A 229 -5.77 3.64 -22.54
CA LYS A 229 -6.76 2.75 -21.91
C LYS A 229 -6.93 3.04 -20.42
N MET A 230 -5.86 3.39 -19.71
CA MET A 230 -5.97 3.80 -18.30
C MET A 230 -6.82 5.07 -18.15
N LEU A 231 -6.64 6.05 -19.05
CA LEU A 231 -7.42 7.29 -19.07
C LEU A 231 -8.93 7.05 -19.29
N ASP A 232 -9.34 5.92 -19.88
CA ASP A 232 -10.76 5.57 -20.01
C ASP A 232 -11.42 5.25 -18.65
N HIS A 233 -10.62 5.04 -17.61
CA HIS A 233 -11.07 4.88 -16.23
C HIS A 233 -10.93 6.15 -15.39
N TYR A 234 -10.33 7.23 -15.92
CA TYR A 234 -9.97 8.42 -15.15
C TYR A 234 -11.17 9.39 -15.02
N PRO A 235 -11.66 9.66 -13.79
CA PRO A 235 -12.93 10.36 -13.59
C PRO A 235 -12.78 11.88 -13.46
N TYR A 236 -11.57 12.43 -13.55
CA TYR A 236 -11.29 13.85 -13.26
C TYR A 236 -10.90 14.67 -14.49
N GLY A 237 -11.07 14.12 -15.70
CA GLY A 237 -10.71 14.79 -16.96
C GLY A 237 -11.53 16.05 -17.23
N LEU A 238 -10.89 17.22 -17.24
CA LEU A 238 -11.54 18.50 -17.50
C LEU A 238 -10.77 19.31 -18.54
N MET A 239 -11.47 19.80 -19.55
CA MET A 239 -10.98 20.84 -20.43
C MET A 239 -11.30 22.22 -19.82
N PRO A 240 -10.36 23.17 -19.79
CA PRO A 240 -10.67 24.54 -19.37
C PRO A 240 -11.79 25.16 -20.18
N ASN A 241 -12.59 25.97 -19.49
CA ASN A 241 -13.64 26.77 -20.09
C ASN A 241 -13.06 28.04 -20.73
N THR A 242 -13.56 28.43 -21.90
CA THR A 242 -13.20 29.69 -22.58
C THR A 242 -13.49 30.96 -21.75
N ARG A 243 -14.35 30.88 -20.73
CA ARG A 243 -14.58 31.97 -19.76
C ARG A 243 -13.35 32.23 -18.88
N ASN A 244 -12.53 31.22 -18.61
CA ASN A 244 -11.23 31.40 -17.95
C ASN A 244 -10.13 31.47 -19.01
N LYS A 245 -10.01 32.65 -19.62
CA LYS A 245 -9.13 32.88 -20.77
C LYS A 245 -7.67 32.49 -20.49
N ALA A 246 -7.15 32.77 -19.30
CA ALA A 246 -5.75 32.49 -18.97
C ALA A 246 -5.45 30.99 -18.89
N GLU A 247 -6.33 30.20 -18.26
CA GLU A 247 -6.17 28.73 -18.24
C GLU A 247 -6.35 28.12 -19.62
N TYR A 248 -7.30 28.65 -20.40
CA TYR A 248 -7.55 28.16 -21.75
C TYR A 248 -6.38 28.44 -22.69
N GLU A 249 -5.75 29.63 -22.61
CA GLU A 249 -4.55 29.96 -23.38
C GLU A 249 -3.38 29.01 -23.06
N LEU A 250 -3.10 28.75 -21.78
CA LEU A 250 -2.04 27.80 -21.38
C LEU A 250 -2.34 26.36 -21.84
N PHE A 251 -3.61 25.95 -21.84
CA PHE A 251 -3.98 24.63 -22.35
C PHE A 251 -3.72 24.50 -23.86
N GLU A 252 -4.02 25.54 -24.65
CA GLU A 252 -3.68 25.58 -26.07
C GLU A 252 -2.16 25.64 -26.31
N ASP A 253 -1.41 26.33 -25.43
CA ASP A 253 0.05 26.36 -25.46
C ASP A 253 0.63 24.97 -25.21
N ILE A 254 0.15 24.25 -24.18
CA ILE A 254 0.54 22.85 -23.90
C ILE A 254 0.22 21.93 -25.09
N GLU A 255 -0.99 22.04 -25.66
CA GLU A 255 -1.38 21.24 -26.83
C GLU A 255 -0.43 21.49 -28.01
N ARG A 256 -0.06 22.75 -28.26
CA ARG A 256 0.89 23.13 -29.30
C ARG A 256 2.30 22.64 -29.00
N ASN A 257 2.77 22.75 -27.75
CA ASN A 257 4.10 22.31 -27.35
C ASN A 257 4.25 20.80 -27.54
N LEU A 258 3.19 20.02 -27.30
CA LEU A 258 3.15 18.57 -27.48
C LEU A 258 2.85 18.11 -28.93
N ASP A 259 2.69 19.03 -29.89
CA ASP A 259 2.68 18.78 -31.35
C ASP A 259 1.91 17.52 -31.82
N GLY A 260 0.64 17.42 -31.43
CA GLY A 260 -0.25 16.32 -31.84
C GLY A 260 -0.14 15.03 -31.01
N TYR A 261 0.70 15.01 -29.97
CA TYR A 261 0.78 13.92 -28.98
C TYR A 261 -0.08 14.16 -27.73
N PHE A 262 -0.73 15.32 -27.62
CA PHE A 262 -1.57 15.66 -26.49
C PHE A 262 -2.85 14.79 -26.48
N ASP A 263 -3.14 14.18 -25.33
CA ASP A 263 -4.30 13.30 -25.13
C ASP A 263 -5.49 14.02 -24.48
N TYR A 264 -5.42 15.36 -24.42
CA TYR A 264 -6.33 16.30 -23.78
C TYR A 264 -6.28 16.36 -22.24
N PHE A 265 -5.43 15.56 -21.60
CA PHE A 265 -5.24 15.61 -20.15
C PHE A 265 -3.91 16.30 -19.83
N THR A 266 -3.99 17.46 -19.17
CA THR A 266 -2.80 18.18 -18.71
C THR A 266 -2.07 17.39 -17.64
N ASP A 267 -2.82 16.79 -16.71
CA ASP A 267 -2.31 16.01 -15.60
C ASP A 267 -3.34 14.98 -15.12
N ILE A 268 -2.85 14.00 -14.36
CA ILE A 268 -3.66 13.00 -13.67
C ILE A 268 -3.43 13.11 -12.17
N ARG A 269 -4.48 13.02 -11.37
CA ARG A 269 -4.38 12.92 -9.93
C ARG A 269 -3.55 11.70 -9.50
N ALA A 270 -2.43 11.96 -8.83
CA ALA A 270 -1.48 10.94 -8.43
C ALA A 270 -2.06 10.01 -7.34
N ASP A 271 -2.91 10.51 -6.44
CA ASP A 271 -3.60 9.70 -5.43
C ASP A 271 -4.57 8.71 -6.06
N TRP A 272 -5.36 9.14 -7.06
CA TRP A 272 -6.20 8.26 -7.87
C TRP A 272 -5.36 7.22 -8.60
N PHE A 273 -4.26 7.62 -9.25
CA PHE A 273 -3.39 6.71 -9.98
C PHE A 273 -2.86 5.61 -9.06
N VAL A 274 -2.33 5.98 -7.89
CA VAL A 274 -1.87 5.02 -6.87
C VAL A 274 -3.00 4.11 -6.41
N ALA A 275 -4.18 4.67 -6.11
CA ALA A 275 -5.30 3.92 -5.57
C ALA A 275 -5.91 2.94 -6.58
N LYS A 276 -5.96 3.29 -7.88
CA LYS A 276 -6.65 2.49 -8.91
C LYS A 276 -5.71 1.69 -9.81
N ALA A 277 -4.53 2.21 -10.18
CA ALA A 277 -3.63 1.51 -11.11
C ALA A 277 -3.02 0.24 -10.51
N ILE A 278 -2.99 0.12 -9.17
CA ILE A 278 -2.53 -1.06 -8.43
C ILE A 278 -3.65 -2.10 -8.21
N ARG A 279 -4.83 -1.91 -8.82
CA ARG A 279 -5.95 -2.85 -8.81
C ARG A 279 -6.29 -3.32 -10.23
N PRO A 280 -6.87 -4.53 -10.41
CA PRO A 280 -7.46 -4.93 -11.68
C PRO A 280 -8.62 -3.99 -12.07
N PRO A 281 -8.85 -3.76 -13.39
CA PRO A 281 -8.12 -4.35 -14.52
C PRO A 281 -6.80 -3.63 -14.86
N LEU A 282 -6.52 -2.46 -14.28
CA LEU A 282 -5.35 -1.64 -14.65
C LEU A 282 -4.02 -2.30 -14.29
N TYR A 283 -3.90 -2.83 -13.07
CA TYR A 283 -2.69 -3.52 -12.59
C TYR A 283 -2.26 -4.65 -13.53
N HIS A 284 -3.25 -5.43 -13.95
CA HIS A 284 -3.11 -6.51 -14.92
C HIS A 284 -2.71 -6.02 -16.31
N MET A 285 -3.31 -4.92 -16.76
CA MET A 285 -3.05 -4.31 -18.05
C MET A 285 -1.61 -3.79 -18.15
N PHE A 286 -1.16 -3.01 -17.16
CA PHE A 286 0.19 -2.42 -17.15
C PHE A 286 1.29 -3.48 -17.11
N LEU A 287 1.10 -4.54 -16.31
CA LEU A 287 2.06 -5.65 -16.22
C LEU A 287 1.85 -6.73 -17.30
N ASN A 288 0.82 -6.59 -18.13
CA ASN A 288 0.40 -7.59 -19.11
C ASN A 288 0.30 -9.00 -18.49
N ILE A 289 -0.30 -9.12 -17.30
CA ILE A 289 -0.39 -10.41 -16.59
C ILE A 289 -1.29 -11.36 -17.40
N PRO A 290 -0.80 -12.54 -17.82
CA PRO A 290 -1.56 -13.44 -18.66
C PRO A 290 -2.72 -14.10 -17.91
N GLU A 291 -3.72 -14.59 -18.64
CA GLU A 291 -4.88 -15.28 -18.04
C GLU A 291 -4.57 -16.65 -17.46
N ASP A 292 -3.41 -17.23 -17.80
CA ASP A 292 -3.01 -18.57 -17.38
C ASP A 292 -1.63 -18.55 -16.72
N VAL A 293 -1.50 -19.30 -15.63
CA VAL A 293 -0.25 -19.44 -14.89
C VAL A 293 0.89 -19.98 -15.74
N TYR A 294 0.62 -20.90 -16.67
CA TYR A 294 1.67 -21.49 -17.52
C TYR A 294 2.28 -20.46 -18.48
N ASP A 295 1.49 -19.49 -18.93
CA ASP A 295 1.99 -18.38 -19.75
C ASP A 295 2.88 -17.44 -18.93
N LEU A 296 2.54 -17.21 -17.66
CA LEU A 296 3.40 -16.42 -16.76
C LEU A 296 4.71 -17.16 -16.49
N GLU A 297 4.65 -18.44 -16.16
CA GLU A 297 5.81 -19.30 -15.91
C GLU A 297 6.75 -19.34 -17.12
N ALA A 298 6.21 -19.51 -18.33
CA ALA A 298 6.99 -19.50 -19.56
C ALA A 298 7.72 -18.17 -19.77
N ARG A 299 7.07 -17.03 -19.52
CA ARG A 299 7.70 -15.69 -19.60
C ARG A 299 8.82 -15.52 -18.58
N LEU A 300 8.66 -16.09 -17.38
CA LEU A 300 9.62 -16.01 -16.29
C LEU A 300 10.73 -17.06 -16.37
N GLY A 301 10.67 -17.99 -17.33
CA GLY A 301 11.62 -19.10 -17.45
C GLY A 301 11.48 -20.15 -16.35
N VAL A 302 10.30 -20.26 -15.73
CA VAL A 302 10.00 -21.20 -14.65
C VAL A 302 9.40 -22.46 -15.24
N ASN A 303 9.89 -23.64 -14.82
CA ASN A 303 9.28 -24.93 -15.17
C ASN A 303 9.11 -25.77 -13.91
N ARG A 304 7.99 -25.59 -13.21
CA ARG A 304 7.77 -26.22 -11.90
C ARG A 304 7.88 -27.74 -11.94
N MET A 305 7.37 -28.36 -13.01
CA MET A 305 7.41 -29.81 -13.18
C MET A 305 8.84 -30.33 -13.38
N GLN A 306 9.68 -29.56 -14.07
CA GLN A 306 11.09 -29.91 -14.24
C GLN A 306 11.87 -29.66 -12.95
N ASP A 307 11.65 -28.53 -12.27
CA ASP A 307 12.32 -28.19 -11.04
C ASP A 307 12.03 -29.23 -9.95
N LEU A 308 10.76 -29.66 -9.84
CA LEU A 308 10.32 -30.72 -8.94
C LEU A 308 11.02 -32.06 -9.23
N LYS A 309 11.16 -32.43 -10.50
CA LYS A 309 11.84 -33.67 -10.91
C LYS A 309 13.35 -33.66 -10.67
N LYS A 310 13.96 -32.48 -10.61
CA LYS A 310 15.40 -32.32 -10.41
C LYS A 310 15.79 -31.96 -8.97
N GLY A 311 14.82 -31.75 -8.08
CA GLY A 311 15.08 -31.22 -6.73
C GLY A 311 15.60 -29.77 -6.74
N GLU A 312 15.28 -28.98 -7.77
CA GLU A 312 15.75 -27.59 -7.93
C GLU A 312 14.82 -26.54 -7.27
N MET A 313 13.75 -27.01 -6.61
CA MET A 313 12.75 -26.19 -5.92
C MET A 313 12.76 -26.44 -4.40
N LEU A 314 12.26 -25.50 -3.61
CA LEU A 314 12.10 -25.66 -2.15
C LEU A 314 10.64 -25.58 -1.74
N ARG A 315 10.17 -26.52 -0.90
CA ARG A 315 8.79 -26.56 -0.42
C ARG A 315 8.68 -26.37 1.08
N ALA A 316 7.60 -25.74 1.49
CA ALA A 316 7.15 -25.72 2.87
C ALA A 316 5.63 -25.85 2.95
N GLY A 317 5.12 -26.35 4.06
CA GLY A 317 3.71 -26.34 4.38
C GLY A 317 3.44 -25.78 5.77
N VAL A 318 2.31 -25.08 5.91
CA VAL A 318 1.81 -24.52 7.17
C VAL A 318 0.37 -24.96 7.39
N LEU A 319 0.01 -25.22 8.65
CA LEU A 319 -1.37 -25.59 9.03
C LEU A 319 -2.26 -24.37 9.33
N VAL A 320 -1.65 -23.25 9.69
CA VAL A 320 -2.31 -21.97 9.94
C VAL A 320 -1.43 -20.87 9.34
N SER A 321 -2.02 -19.97 8.57
CA SER A 321 -1.33 -18.80 8.00
C SER A 321 -1.88 -17.51 8.61
N GLY A 322 -1.14 -16.40 8.48
CA GLY A 322 -1.54 -15.11 9.04
C GLY A 322 -2.79 -14.47 8.41
N ILE A 323 -3.33 -15.04 7.32
CA ILE A 323 -4.52 -14.54 6.60
C ILE A 323 -5.59 -15.63 6.36
N SER A 324 -5.31 -16.88 6.77
CA SER A 324 -6.23 -18.00 6.61
C SER A 324 -5.96 -19.06 7.68
N SER A 325 -7.01 -19.56 8.31
CA SER A 325 -6.96 -20.70 9.25
C SER A 325 -6.82 -22.05 8.55
N GLN A 326 -6.63 -22.05 7.23
CA GLN A 326 -6.50 -23.24 6.40
C GLN A 326 -5.04 -23.63 6.20
N ASN A 327 -4.86 -24.89 5.78
CA ASN A 327 -3.58 -25.41 5.32
C ASN A 327 -3.09 -24.58 4.12
N ARG A 328 -1.77 -24.47 3.94
CA ARG A 328 -1.14 -23.89 2.75
C ARG A 328 0.17 -24.60 2.47
N ILE A 329 0.47 -24.84 1.19
CA ILE A 329 1.79 -25.27 0.72
C ILE A 329 2.38 -24.16 -0.14
N MET A 330 3.68 -23.92 -0.02
CA MET A 330 4.39 -22.93 -0.80
C MET A 330 5.61 -23.54 -1.47
N ASP A 331 5.72 -23.31 -2.78
CA ASP A 331 6.90 -23.66 -3.57
C ASP A 331 7.69 -22.42 -3.91
N ARG A 332 9.01 -22.55 -3.82
CA ARG A 332 9.96 -21.56 -4.33
C ARG A 332 10.73 -22.12 -5.51
N HIS A 333 10.68 -21.39 -6.61
CA HIS A 333 11.42 -21.63 -7.83
C HIS A 333 12.39 -20.49 -8.12
N ARG A 334 13.34 -20.72 -9.02
CA ARG A 334 14.16 -19.66 -9.62
C ARG A 334 13.48 -19.17 -10.89
N SER A 335 13.51 -17.87 -11.12
CA SER A 335 13.06 -17.24 -12.36
C SER A 335 14.18 -16.41 -12.98
N ASN A 336 13.98 -15.96 -14.22
CA ASN A 336 14.90 -15.09 -14.94
C ASN A 336 15.22 -13.79 -14.19
N TYR A 337 14.32 -13.32 -13.33
CA TYR A 337 14.45 -12.06 -12.57
C TYR A 337 14.62 -12.26 -11.05
N GLY A 338 14.80 -13.50 -10.60
CA GLY A 338 15.07 -13.81 -9.20
C GLY A 338 14.21 -14.94 -8.65
N SER A 339 13.30 -14.61 -7.73
CA SER A 339 12.42 -15.58 -7.08
C SER A 339 11.06 -15.67 -7.78
N TYR A 340 10.53 -16.89 -7.85
CA TYR A 340 9.12 -17.16 -8.12
C TYR A 340 8.58 -18.00 -6.98
N TRP A 341 7.51 -17.53 -6.34
CA TRP A 341 6.79 -18.22 -5.29
C TRP A 341 5.38 -18.53 -5.77
N ILE A 342 4.90 -19.73 -5.47
CA ILE A 342 3.50 -20.11 -5.67
C ILE A 342 2.97 -20.76 -4.39
N SER A 343 1.81 -20.34 -3.94
CA SER A 343 1.05 -21.04 -2.90
C SER A 343 -0.03 -21.94 -3.50
N TYR A 344 -0.35 -22.98 -2.75
CA TYR A 344 -1.52 -23.82 -2.97
C TYR A 344 -2.40 -23.71 -1.73
N ASP A 345 -3.62 -23.27 -1.96
CA ASP A 345 -4.61 -22.98 -0.94
C ASP A 345 -5.70 -24.06 -0.89
N PHE A 346 -6.26 -24.26 0.30
CA PHE A 346 -7.16 -25.37 0.59
C PHE A 346 -8.40 -24.86 1.32
N GLN A 347 -9.58 -25.28 0.89
CA GLN A 347 -10.82 -25.08 1.63
C GLN A 347 -10.93 -26.08 2.79
N LYS A 348 -11.74 -25.76 3.80
CA LYS A 348 -11.90 -26.55 5.04
C LYS A 348 -12.28 -28.03 4.82
N GLU A 349 -13.00 -28.31 3.73
CA GLU A 349 -13.49 -29.66 3.37
C GLU A 349 -12.80 -30.24 2.11
N SER A 350 -11.66 -29.67 1.70
CA SER A 350 -10.93 -30.13 0.52
C SER A 350 -10.36 -31.54 0.74
N GLY A 351 -10.80 -32.52 -0.07
CA GLY A 351 -10.56 -33.95 0.13
C GLY A 351 -9.12 -34.32 0.49
N ASN A 352 -8.18 -34.20 -0.46
CA ASN A 352 -6.75 -34.41 -0.21
C ASN A 352 -6.05 -33.14 0.32
N GLY A 353 -6.79 -32.20 0.92
CA GLY A 353 -6.24 -30.95 1.49
C GLY A 353 -5.58 -31.11 2.85
N ASN A 354 -5.57 -32.32 3.43
CA ASN A 354 -4.77 -32.62 4.62
C ASN A 354 -3.29 -32.73 4.23
N ILE A 355 -2.58 -31.61 4.26
CA ILE A 355 -1.18 -31.51 3.81
C ILE A 355 -0.21 -32.38 4.62
N ALA A 356 -0.55 -32.76 5.85
CA ALA A 356 0.26 -33.70 6.62
C ALA A 356 0.20 -35.12 6.04
N ARG A 357 -0.92 -35.51 5.42
CA ARG A 357 -1.12 -36.81 4.76
C ARG A 357 -0.78 -36.79 3.27
N TYR A 358 -0.97 -35.64 2.61
CA TYR A 358 -0.82 -35.48 1.16
C TYR A 358 0.16 -34.34 0.78
N PRO A 359 1.43 -34.37 1.19
CA PRO A 359 2.36 -33.23 0.98
C PRO A 359 2.94 -33.11 -0.43
N LEU A 360 2.76 -34.10 -1.32
CA LEU A 360 3.54 -34.23 -2.55
C LEU A 360 2.81 -33.74 -3.81
N GLY A 361 1.77 -32.91 -3.72
CA GLY A 361 1.09 -32.41 -4.94
C GLY A 361 1.87 -31.33 -5.71
N PRO A 362 1.40 -30.89 -6.88
CA PRO A 362 0.45 -31.60 -7.72
C PRO A 362 1.07 -32.89 -8.33
N ASP A 363 0.30 -33.59 -9.16
CA ASP A 363 0.64 -34.87 -9.83
C ASP A 363 2.13 -35.02 -10.26
N HIS A 364 2.79 -36.11 -9.83
CA HIS A 364 4.18 -36.42 -10.15
C HIS A 364 4.37 -37.32 -11.40
N GLY A 365 3.28 -37.76 -12.03
CA GLY A 365 3.27 -38.75 -13.11
C GLY A 365 3.61 -40.17 -12.65
N ASP A 366 3.56 -40.44 -11.34
CA ASP A 366 3.86 -41.73 -10.73
C ASP A 366 2.68 -42.18 -9.85
N GLU A 367 2.05 -43.30 -10.19
CA GLU A 367 0.84 -43.78 -9.51
C GLU A 367 1.03 -44.07 -8.01
N ILE A 368 2.26 -44.37 -7.57
CA ILE A 368 2.55 -44.64 -6.16
C ILE A 368 2.67 -43.31 -5.41
N ILE A 369 3.41 -42.34 -5.97
CA ILE A 369 3.57 -41.01 -5.39
C ILE A 369 2.26 -40.23 -5.39
N ASN A 370 1.46 -40.36 -6.45
CA ASN A 370 0.18 -39.65 -6.61
C ASN A 370 -0.85 -39.94 -5.52
N LYS A 371 -0.71 -41.06 -4.79
CA LYS A 371 -1.52 -41.36 -3.59
C LYS A 371 -1.26 -40.40 -2.42
N PHE A 372 -0.16 -39.67 -2.46
CA PHE A 372 0.29 -38.70 -1.46
C PHE A 372 0.25 -37.25 -2.01
N CYS A 373 -0.36 -37.03 -3.18
CA CYS A 373 -0.50 -35.70 -3.76
C CYS A 373 -1.76 -34.99 -3.23
N PHE A 374 -1.62 -33.69 -2.97
CA PHE A 374 -2.73 -32.81 -2.63
C PHE A 374 -3.50 -32.36 -3.88
N SER A 375 -4.74 -31.93 -3.66
CA SER A 375 -5.56 -31.14 -4.59
C SER A 375 -5.83 -29.79 -3.93
N HIS A 376 -5.65 -28.70 -4.67
CA HIS A 376 -5.78 -27.33 -4.17
C HIS A 376 -6.98 -26.62 -4.79
N ASP A 377 -7.44 -25.56 -4.15
CA ASP A 377 -8.63 -24.79 -4.52
C ASP A 377 -8.30 -23.41 -5.11
N GLY A 378 -7.03 -23.01 -5.07
CA GLY A 378 -6.52 -21.77 -5.61
C GLY A 378 -5.06 -21.54 -5.21
N GLY A 379 -4.53 -20.37 -5.54
CA GLY A 379 -3.17 -20.03 -5.18
C GLY A 379 -2.83 -18.55 -5.39
N GLU A 380 -1.73 -18.15 -4.76
CA GLU A 380 -1.13 -16.83 -4.86
C GLU A 380 0.29 -16.98 -5.41
N ILE A 381 0.66 -16.16 -6.38
CA ILE A 381 1.97 -16.14 -6.99
C ILE A 381 2.65 -14.82 -6.65
N ILE A 382 3.89 -14.89 -6.16
CA ILE A 382 4.76 -13.73 -5.95
C ILE A 382 5.99 -13.91 -6.82
N TYR A 383 6.21 -13.01 -7.77
CA TYR A 383 7.34 -13.08 -8.69
C TYR A 383 8.07 -11.75 -8.78
N ARG A 384 9.29 -11.77 -9.30
CA ARG A 384 10.12 -10.58 -9.49
C ARG A 384 9.91 -10.00 -10.89
N LEU A 385 9.71 -8.69 -10.95
CA LEU A 385 9.75 -7.87 -12.17
C LEU A 385 11.20 -7.64 -12.64
N PRO A 386 11.43 -7.16 -13.87
CA PRO A 386 12.78 -6.89 -14.36
C PRO A 386 13.55 -5.88 -13.49
N ASN A 387 12.92 -4.82 -12.97
CA ASN A 387 13.49 -3.89 -11.99
C ASN A 387 13.68 -4.49 -10.58
N GLY A 388 13.33 -5.76 -10.42
CA GLY A 388 13.40 -6.47 -9.16
C GLY A 388 12.24 -6.22 -8.21
N LEU A 389 11.30 -5.30 -8.40
CA LEU A 389 10.17 -5.24 -7.48
C LEU A 389 9.31 -6.52 -7.55
N GLN A 390 8.49 -6.76 -6.53
CA GLN A 390 7.58 -7.89 -6.52
C GLN A 390 6.29 -7.55 -7.27
N ALA A 391 5.82 -8.51 -8.07
CA ALA A 391 4.49 -8.53 -8.64
C ALA A 391 3.77 -9.81 -8.22
N TYR A 392 2.45 -9.76 -8.39
CA TYR A 392 1.50 -10.68 -7.82
C TYR A 392 0.50 -11.16 -8.85
N MET A 393 0.10 -12.43 -8.75
CA MET A 393 -0.98 -13.01 -9.52
C MET A 393 -1.79 -13.95 -8.61
N LEU A 394 -3.11 -13.77 -8.57
CA LEU A 394 -4.03 -14.72 -7.95
C LEU A 394 -4.54 -15.70 -9.00
N ILE A 395 -4.70 -16.96 -8.63
CA ILE A 395 -5.21 -18.01 -9.52
C ILE A 395 -6.29 -18.87 -8.85
N ASP A 396 -7.22 -19.37 -9.67
CA ASP A 396 -8.14 -20.44 -9.28
C ASP A 396 -7.46 -21.83 -9.29
N ASN A 397 -8.23 -22.87 -8.98
CA ASN A 397 -7.76 -24.27 -8.98
C ASN A 397 -7.41 -24.84 -10.36
N HIS A 398 -7.71 -24.11 -11.44
CA HIS A 398 -7.34 -24.45 -12.81
C HIS A 398 -6.11 -23.67 -13.29
N GLY A 399 -5.52 -22.83 -12.44
CA GLY A 399 -4.40 -21.96 -12.79
C GLY A 399 -4.82 -20.75 -13.63
N LYS A 400 -6.12 -20.44 -13.68
CA LYS A 400 -6.62 -19.23 -14.35
C LYS A 400 -6.54 -18.05 -13.41
N ARG A 401 -6.11 -16.93 -13.96
CA ARG A 401 -6.00 -15.66 -13.26
C ARG A 401 -7.35 -15.20 -12.73
N ILE A 402 -7.35 -14.67 -11.51
CA ILE A 402 -8.50 -13.99 -10.91
C ILE A 402 -8.12 -12.62 -10.38
N ASP A 403 -9.09 -11.71 -10.36
CA ASP A 403 -8.92 -10.34 -9.86
C ASP A 403 -8.97 -10.29 -8.34
N VAL A 404 -9.81 -11.15 -7.75
CA VAL A 404 -10.15 -11.17 -6.34
C VAL A 404 -10.08 -12.61 -5.81
N GLY A 405 -9.36 -12.81 -4.71
CA GLY A 405 -9.32 -14.07 -4.00
C GLY A 405 -10.65 -14.33 -3.27
N PRO A 406 -11.23 -15.55 -3.38
CA PRO A 406 -12.51 -15.85 -2.74
C PRO A 406 -12.39 -15.82 -1.21
N THR A 407 -13.29 -15.08 -0.56
CA THR A 407 -13.31 -14.86 0.90
C THR A 407 -13.51 -16.13 1.72
N SER A 408 -14.02 -17.20 1.11
CA SER A 408 -14.10 -18.53 1.71
C SER A 408 -12.73 -19.20 1.89
N ILE A 409 -11.68 -18.71 1.21
CA ILE A 409 -10.32 -19.25 1.22
C ILE A 409 -9.37 -18.30 1.97
N VAL A 410 -9.42 -17.01 1.63
CA VAL A 410 -8.52 -15.96 2.14
C VAL A 410 -9.29 -14.65 2.35
N ALA A 411 -8.96 -13.90 3.40
CA ALA A 411 -9.60 -12.59 3.65
C ALA A 411 -8.56 -11.51 4.00
N ASP A 412 -8.75 -10.32 3.44
CA ASP A 412 -7.99 -9.12 3.82
C ASP A 412 -8.56 -8.56 5.11
N GLY A 413 -8.06 -9.08 6.23
CA GLY A 413 -8.37 -8.51 7.53
C GLY A 413 -8.05 -7.01 7.56
N ALA A 414 -7.06 -6.51 6.84
CA ALA A 414 -6.72 -5.09 6.89
C ALA A 414 -7.67 -4.20 6.04
N ARG A 415 -8.62 -4.78 5.30
CA ARG A 415 -9.63 -4.13 4.45
C ARG A 415 -9.08 -2.97 3.63
N VAL A 416 -7.94 -3.18 2.99
CA VAL A 416 -7.23 -2.11 2.26
C VAL A 416 -8.02 -1.66 1.04
N SER A 417 -8.77 -2.58 0.44
CA SER A 417 -9.71 -2.34 -0.66
C SER A 417 -11.06 -1.77 -0.21
N GLY A 418 -11.28 -1.60 1.10
CA GLY A 418 -12.58 -1.25 1.69
C GLY A 418 -13.47 -2.47 2.01
N THR A 419 -13.15 -3.66 1.50
CA THR A 419 -13.85 -4.92 1.78
C THR A 419 -12.88 -5.95 2.37
N THR A 420 -13.38 -7.13 2.72
CA THR A 420 -12.57 -8.26 3.21
C THR A 420 -11.91 -9.05 2.07
N GLU A 421 -12.09 -8.61 0.83
CA GLU A 421 -11.62 -9.28 -0.36
C GLU A 421 -10.13 -9.02 -0.59
N ILE A 422 -9.41 -10.08 -0.98
CA ILE A 422 -8.01 -9.97 -1.39
C ILE A 422 -7.99 -9.53 -2.86
N VAL A 423 -7.74 -8.25 -3.10
CA VAL A 423 -7.63 -7.67 -4.44
C VAL A 423 -6.19 -7.83 -4.93
N ASN A 424 -6.01 -8.49 -6.08
CA ASN A 424 -4.70 -8.72 -6.68
C ASN A 424 -3.94 -7.39 -6.90
N GLY A 425 -2.64 -7.35 -6.61
CA GLY A 425 -1.87 -6.10 -6.56
C GLY A 425 -1.99 -5.42 -5.20
N LEU A 426 -3.07 -4.67 -4.94
CA LEU A 426 -3.23 -3.84 -3.73
C LEU A 426 -3.09 -4.63 -2.42
N SER A 427 -3.93 -5.65 -2.21
CA SER A 427 -3.90 -6.43 -0.96
C SER A 427 -2.57 -7.18 -0.84
N CYS A 428 -2.05 -7.69 -1.96
CA CYS A 428 -0.78 -8.41 -1.99
C CYS A 428 0.42 -7.53 -1.60
N ILE A 429 0.52 -6.31 -2.16
CA ILE A 429 1.56 -5.31 -1.80
C ILE A 429 1.46 -4.95 -0.32
N THR A 430 0.24 -4.81 0.20
CA THR A 430 0.02 -4.52 1.62
C THR A 430 0.53 -5.65 2.51
N CYS A 431 0.15 -6.90 2.21
CA CYS A 431 0.56 -8.07 2.98
C CYS A 431 2.07 -8.32 2.90
N HIS A 432 2.66 -8.06 1.74
CA HIS A 432 4.07 -8.25 1.42
C HIS A 432 4.86 -6.94 1.43
N LYS A 433 4.47 -5.98 2.28
CA LYS A 433 5.07 -4.65 2.33
C LYS A 433 6.59 -4.62 2.44
N HIS A 434 7.19 -5.64 3.06
CA HIS A 434 8.64 -5.81 3.25
C HIS A 434 9.16 -7.08 2.54
N GLY A 435 8.46 -7.57 1.52
CA GLY A 435 8.78 -8.78 0.77
C GLY A 435 8.03 -10.03 1.23
N THR A 436 8.49 -11.20 0.78
CA THR A 436 7.89 -12.50 1.13
C THR A 436 7.91 -12.69 2.65
N LYS A 437 6.76 -13.03 3.24
CA LYS A 437 6.62 -13.20 4.70
C LYS A 437 7.35 -14.46 5.16
N SER A 438 7.97 -14.38 6.33
CA SER A 438 8.54 -15.56 6.99
C SER A 438 7.43 -16.49 7.49
N PHE A 439 7.70 -17.79 7.47
CA PHE A 439 6.84 -18.85 7.99
C PHE A 439 7.71 -20.04 8.41
N ASP A 440 7.14 -20.95 9.21
CA ASP A 440 7.83 -22.16 9.67
C ASP A 440 7.21 -23.40 9.05
N ASP A 441 8.03 -24.20 8.36
CA ASP A 441 7.57 -25.46 7.79
C ASP A 441 7.27 -26.49 8.89
N VAL A 442 6.08 -27.09 8.82
CA VAL A 442 5.64 -28.15 9.74
C VAL A 442 5.66 -29.53 9.10
N ILE A 443 5.81 -29.61 7.77
CA ILE A 443 5.71 -30.86 7.02
C ILE A 443 7.00 -31.67 7.10
N SER A 444 8.18 -31.04 7.12
CA SER A 444 9.47 -31.72 7.31
C SER A 444 9.45 -32.68 8.52
N PHE A 445 8.75 -32.28 9.58
CA PHE A 445 8.62 -33.03 10.83
C PHE A 445 7.45 -34.02 10.87
N SER A 446 6.59 -34.05 9.84
CA SER A 446 5.46 -34.98 9.76
C SER A 446 5.94 -36.41 9.54
N HIS A 447 5.42 -37.35 10.34
CA HIS A 447 5.67 -38.79 10.20
C HIS A 447 4.47 -39.57 9.62
N ALA A 448 3.49 -38.86 9.03
CA ALA A 448 2.29 -39.49 8.50
C ALA A 448 2.54 -40.27 7.19
N VAL A 449 3.50 -39.84 6.37
CA VAL A 449 3.90 -40.53 5.13
C VAL A 449 5.06 -41.48 5.42
N ARG A 450 4.79 -42.79 5.39
CA ARG A 450 5.77 -43.86 5.71
C ARG A 450 6.25 -44.67 4.51
N HIS A 451 5.64 -44.47 3.33
CA HIS A 451 6.07 -45.16 2.12
C HIS A 451 7.46 -44.68 1.72
N ALA A 452 8.44 -45.59 1.61
CA ALA A 452 9.86 -45.24 1.48
C ALA A 452 10.14 -44.22 0.36
N LYS A 453 9.62 -44.48 -0.86
CA LYS A 453 9.80 -43.59 -2.03
C LYS A 453 9.19 -42.20 -1.82
N ALA A 454 8.05 -42.12 -1.13
CA ALA A 454 7.40 -40.85 -0.87
C ALA A 454 8.13 -40.08 0.23
N ARG A 455 8.66 -40.79 1.24
CA ARG A 455 9.44 -40.17 2.31
C ARG A 455 10.76 -39.60 1.81
N GLU A 456 11.47 -40.34 0.96
CA GLU A 456 12.70 -39.87 0.31
C GLU A 456 12.46 -38.55 -0.44
N LEU A 457 11.36 -38.46 -1.19
CA LEU A 457 10.99 -37.25 -1.91
C LEU A 457 10.61 -36.07 -0.99
N ILE A 458 9.94 -36.35 0.13
CA ILE A 458 9.68 -35.32 1.16
C ILE A 458 10.99 -34.78 1.71
N ASP A 459 11.93 -35.67 2.09
CA ASP A 459 13.22 -35.27 2.65
C ASP A 459 14.10 -34.50 1.66
N GLU A 460 13.90 -34.68 0.35
CA GLU A 460 14.59 -33.92 -0.70
C GLU A 460 14.01 -32.51 -0.92
N ILE A 461 12.68 -32.37 -0.95
CA ILE A 461 12.02 -31.11 -1.33
C ILE A 461 11.78 -30.19 -0.11
N TYR A 462 11.53 -30.78 1.06
CA TYR A 462 11.26 -30.05 2.29
C TYR A 462 12.55 -29.88 3.10
N ASP A 463 13.23 -28.75 2.90
CA ASP A 463 14.42 -28.36 3.66
C ASP A 463 14.16 -27.06 4.44
N VAL A 464 13.91 -27.21 5.74
CA VAL A 464 13.64 -26.09 6.66
C VAL A 464 14.78 -25.07 6.66
N TYR A 465 16.04 -25.52 6.64
CA TYR A 465 17.18 -24.62 6.74
C TYR A 465 17.39 -23.85 5.43
N ALA A 466 17.33 -24.54 4.29
CA ALA A 466 17.39 -23.90 2.99
C ALA A 466 16.23 -22.91 2.81
N MET A 467 15.01 -23.29 3.22
CA MET A 467 13.83 -22.42 3.17
C MET A 467 14.02 -21.14 3.99
N GLN A 468 14.45 -21.24 5.25
CA GLN A 468 14.71 -20.05 6.07
C GLN A 468 15.80 -19.15 5.48
N LYS A 469 16.82 -19.75 4.86
CA LYS A 469 17.90 -18.99 4.20
C LYS A 469 17.38 -18.20 3.00
N VAL A 470 16.55 -18.80 2.15
CA VAL A 470 16.00 -18.10 0.98
C VAL A 470 14.96 -17.05 1.37
N LEU A 471 14.13 -17.29 2.38
CA LEU A 471 13.19 -16.28 2.89
C LEU A 471 13.92 -15.02 3.39
N LYS A 472 14.97 -15.19 4.19
CA LYS A 472 15.81 -14.09 4.68
C LYS A 472 16.48 -13.32 3.54
N ARG A 473 16.98 -14.04 2.53
CA ARG A 473 17.60 -13.44 1.34
C ARG A 473 16.57 -12.63 0.54
N ASP A 474 15.44 -13.23 0.19
CA ASP A 474 14.41 -12.60 -0.64
C ASP A 474 13.85 -11.35 0.06
N ARG A 475 13.65 -11.40 1.39
CA ARG A 475 13.28 -10.23 2.21
C ARG A 475 14.33 -9.12 2.12
N ARG A 476 15.60 -9.44 2.38
CA ARG A 476 16.70 -8.46 2.33
C ARG A 476 16.80 -7.80 0.96
N ASP A 477 16.75 -8.60 -0.11
CA ASP A 477 16.86 -8.13 -1.49
C ASP A 477 15.67 -7.22 -1.87
N HIS A 478 14.47 -7.47 -1.31
CA HIS A 478 13.33 -6.57 -1.45
C HIS A 478 13.49 -5.26 -0.67
N LEU A 479 13.98 -5.29 0.58
CA LEU A 479 14.19 -4.09 1.39
C LEU A 479 15.17 -3.10 0.76
N LEU A 480 16.22 -3.60 0.09
CA LEU A 480 17.17 -2.74 -0.63
C LEU A 480 16.48 -1.97 -1.76
N LEU A 481 15.59 -2.61 -2.51
CA LEU A 481 14.81 -1.95 -3.57
C LEU A 481 13.80 -0.94 -3.01
N LEU A 482 13.22 -1.22 -1.84
CA LEU A 482 12.37 -0.23 -1.16
C LEU A 482 13.17 1.01 -0.79
N VAL A 483 14.40 0.88 -0.29
CA VAL A 483 15.25 2.06 -0.03
C VAL A 483 15.45 2.88 -1.30
N GLU A 484 15.69 2.26 -2.45
CA GLU A 484 15.84 2.97 -3.74
C GLU A 484 14.54 3.63 -4.21
N THR A 485 13.40 2.95 -4.04
CA THR A 485 12.11 3.39 -4.60
C THR A 485 11.41 4.43 -3.72
N ILE A 486 11.43 4.26 -2.40
CA ILE A 486 10.68 5.12 -1.46
C ILE A 486 11.56 5.88 -0.47
N GLY A 487 12.82 5.46 -0.27
CA GLY A 487 13.79 6.15 0.58
C GLY A 487 14.00 7.62 0.22
N PRO A 488 14.14 8.01 -1.06
CA PRO A 488 14.30 9.42 -1.46
C PRO A 488 13.19 10.36 -0.99
N PHE A 489 12.01 9.81 -0.69
CA PHE A 489 10.85 10.59 -0.23
C PHE A 489 10.62 10.48 1.29
N LEU A 490 10.96 9.35 1.91
CA LEU A 490 10.66 9.06 3.32
C LEU A 490 11.86 9.20 4.25
N GLN A 491 13.06 8.81 3.80
CA GLN A 491 14.30 8.88 4.57
C GLN A 491 14.97 10.24 4.33
N VAL A 492 14.26 11.32 4.69
CA VAL A 492 14.70 12.70 4.50
C VAL A 492 14.61 13.49 5.81
N GLY A 493 15.37 14.58 5.90
CA GLY A 493 15.40 15.44 7.07
C GLY A 493 15.77 14.66 8.34
N GLU A 494 14.89 14.69 9.33
CA GLU A 494 15.08 14.01 10.61
C GLU A 494 14.86 12.49 10.54
N ASP A 495 14.26 12.00 9.46
CA ASP A 495 14.01 10.57 9.24
C ASP A 495 15.10 9.89 8.39
N LYS A 496 16.18 10.60 8.01
CA LYS A 496 17.20 10.12 7.06
C LYS A 496 17.88 8.80 7.46
N ASP A 497 18.07 8.58 8.75
CA ASP A 497 18.77 7.40 9.27
C ASP A 497 17.81 6.29 9.71
N LYS A 498 16.49 6.49 9.55
CA LYS A 498 15.49 5.50 9.93
C LYS A 498 15.49 4.33 8.99
N ALA A 499 15.31 3.12 9.54
CA ALA A 499 15.12 1.93 8.74
C ALA A 499 13.85 2.06 7.88
N ILE A 500 13.91 1.64 6.62
CA ILE A 500 12.77 1.75 5.69
C ILE A 500 11.53 1.00 6.19
N GLU A 501 11.73 -0.04 6.98
CA GLU A 501 10.68 -0.85 7.60
C GLU A 501 9.87 -0.12 8.69
N SER A 502 10.39 1.01 9.18
CA SER A 502 9.70 1.82 10.20
C SER A 502 8.58 2.69 9.62
N PHE A 503 8.55 2.87 8.30
CA PHE A 503 7.50 3.63 7.63
C PHE A 503 6.29 2.74 7.32
N PRO A 504 5.06 3.30 7.30
CA PRO A 504 3.90 2.56 6.81
C PRO A 504 4.06 2.20 5.33
N GLU A 505 3.35 1.15 4.89
CA GLU A 505 3.29 0.84 3.46
C GLU A 505 2.53 1.98 2.75
N PRO A 506 3.17 2.71 1.82
CA PRO A 506 2.62 3.96 1.32
C PRO A 506 1.43 3.75 0.37
N ILE A 507 1.44 2.75 -0.53
CA ILE A 507 0.35 2.51 -1.48
C ILE A 507 -0.97 2.20 -0.75
N SER A 508 -0.95 1.30 0.23
CA SER A 508 -2.09 0.93 1.08
C SER A 508 -2.64 2.12 1.83
N LEU A 509 -1.75 2.99 2.33
CA LEU A 509 -2.16 4.19 3.06
C LEU A 509 -2.90 5.16 2.14
N VAL A 510 -2.37 5.42 0.94
CA VAL A 510 -3.02 6.29 -0.05
C VAL A 510 -4.33 5.68 -0.54
N ALA A 511 -4.34 4.38 -0.86
CA ALA A 511 -5.53 3.67 -1.31
C ALA A 511 -6.68 3.79 -0.29
N ARG A 512 -6.39 3.60 1.00
CA ARG A 512 -7.37 3.78 2.07
C ARG A 512 -7.80 5.22 2.25
N GLN A 513 -6.89 6.19 2.13
CA GLN A 513 -7.25 7.60 2.23
C GLN A 513 -8.16 8.02 1.08
N TYR A 514 -7.84 7.58 -0.13
CA TYR A 514 -8.62 7.85 -1.33
C TYR A 514 -10.05 7.32 -1.20
N ASP A 515 -10.23 6.07 -0.75
CA ASP A 515 -11.55 5.42 -0.66
C ASP A 515 -12.43 5.92 0.52
N LYS A 516 -11.95 6.84 1.36
CA LYS A 516 -12.76 7.42 2.45
C LYS A 516 -13.90 8.28 1.91
N ASN A 517 -14.96 8.39 2.73
CA ASN A 517 -15.97 9.42 2.51
C ASN A 517 -15.33 10.81 2.62
N MET A 518 -15.86 11.74 1.82
CA MET A 518 -15.36 13.08 1.62
C MET A 518 -16.11 14.07 2.50
N THR A 519 -15.36 14.99 3.09
CA THR A 519 -15.89 16.20 3.72
C THR A 519 -16.11 17.29 2.68
N VAL A 520 -16.74 18.40 3.08
CA VAL A 520 -16.87 19.60 2.23
C VAL A 520 -15.51 20.19 1.88
N GLU A 521 -14.54 20.09 2.80
CA GLU A 521 -13.18 20.58 2.59
C GLU A 521 -12.43 19.74 1.55
N ASP A 522 -12.59 18.41 1.58
CA ASP A 522 -12.04 17.52 0.55
C ASP A 522 -12.59 17.88 -0.84
N ILE A 523 -13.90 18.10 -0.95
CA ILE A 523 -14.54 18.48 -2.22
C ILE A 523 -14.03 19.84 -2.70
N ALA A 524 -13.91 20.83 -1.80
CA ALA A 524 -13.40 22.15 -2.14
C ALA A 524 -11.97 22.09 -2.70
N CYS A 525 -11.08 21.35 -2.03
CA CYS A 525 -9.71 21.16 -2.47
C CYS A 525 -9.64 20.43 -3.82
N GLU A 526 -10.48 19.42 -4.03
CA GLU A 526 -10.54 18.70 -5.31
C GLU A 526 -11.09 19.56 -6.46
N LEU A 527 -12.02 20.47 -6.18
CA LEU A 527 -12.53 21.47 -7.13
C LEU A 527 -11.55 22.63 -7.37
N GLY A 528 -10.43 22.69 -6.64
CA GLY A 528 -9.42 23.73 -6.75
C GLY A 528 -9.78 25.03 -6.02
N TYR A 529 -10.71 25.00 -5.07
CA TYR A 529 -10.99 26.14 -4.19
C TYR A 529 -10.00 26.23 -3.03
N GLU A 530 -9.85 27.43 -2.46
CA GLU A 530 -8.99 27.70 -1.31
C GLU A 530 -9.58 27.18 -0.01
N ASN A 531 -10.91 27.11 0.09
CA ASN A 531 -11.61 26.53 1.24
C ASN A 531 -13.07 26.22 0.92
N SER A 532 -13.70 25.42 1.79
CA SER A 532 -15.11 25.01 1.69
C SER A 532 -16.15 26.13 1.60
N SER A 533 -15.86 27.36 2.05
CA SER A 533 -16.83 28.47 2.01
C SER A 533 -17.12 28.97 0.59
N GLN A 534 -16.28 28.62 -0.39
CA GLN A 534 -16.49 28.96 -1.80
C GLN A 534 -17.53 28.09 -2.50
N ILE A 535 -17.97 26.98 -1.88
CA ILE A 535 -19.01 26.11 -2.46
C ILE A 535 -20.38 26.58 -1.99
N ASN A 536 -21.22 27.04 -2.92
CA ASN A 536 -22.63 27.32 -2.63
C ASN A 536 -23.45 26.02 -2.66
N LEU A 537 -23.49 25.29 -1.54
CA LEU A 537 -24.26 24.04 -1.44
C LEU A 537 -25.79 24.21 -1.50
N ASN A 538 -26.30 25.44 -1.59
CA ASN A 538 -27.72 25.74 -1.83
C ASN A 538 -28.06 25.90 -3.32
N ASP A 539 -27.09 25.71 -4.21
CA ASP A 539 -27.30 25.70 -5.64
C ASP A 539 -28.15 24.47 -6.04
N ASP A 540 -29.26 24.70 -6.76
CA ASP A 540 -30.21 23.64 -7.12
C ASP A 540 -29.54 22.55 -7.99
N ASP A 541 -28.61 22.93 -8.88
CA ASP A 541 -27.92 21.97 -9.75
C ASP A 541 -26.95 21.10 -8.94
N LEU A 542 -26.25 21.67 -7.94
CA LEU A 542 -25.40 20.88 -7.03
C LEU A 542 -26.22 19.98 -6.10
N ILE A 543 -27.44 20.41 -5.70
CA ILE A 543 -28.37 19.59 -4.93
C ILE A 543 -28.81 18.38 -5.75
N ASP A 544 -29.12 18.56 -7.04
CA ASP A 544 -29.50 17.49 -7.95
C ASP A 544 -28.38 16.45 -8.16
N LEU A 545 -27.11 16.87 -8.03
CA LEU A 545 -25.94 15.98 -7.98
C LEU A 545 -25.75 15.25 -6.63
N GLY A 546 -26.63 15.50 -5.66
CA GLY A 546 -26.62 14.90 -4.33
C GLY A 546 -25.70 15.62 -3.32
N LEU A 547 -25.04 16.72 -3.70
CA LEU A 547 -24.18 17.49 -2.79
C LEU A 547 -24.98 18.27 -1.74
N GLY A 548 -26.31 18.38 -1.92
CA GLY A 548 -27.20 18.99 -0.93
C GLY A 548 -27.16 18.32 0.46
N LEU A 549 -26.65 17.08 0.56
CA LEU A 549 -26.39 16.38 1.82
C LEU A 549 -25.33 17.07 2.68
N LEU A 550 -24.46 17.89 2.09
CA LEU A 550 -23.34 18.53 2.75
C LEU A 550 -23.69 19.90 3.36
N ARG A 551 -24.94 20.33 3.26
CA ARG A 551 -25.34 21.70 3.63
C ARG A 551 -25.18 21.97 5.13
N PRO A 552 -24.70 23.16 5.54
CA PRO A 552 -24.51 23.52 6.95
C PRO A 552 -25.78 23.45 7.82
N GLU A 553 -26.98 23.53 7.22
CA GLU A 553 -28.25 23.38 7.94
C GLU A 553 -28.44 21.99 8.55
N PHE A 554 -27.66 20.99 8.11
CA PHE A 554 -27.59 19.67 8.71
C PHE A 554 -26.42 19.51 9.70
N ALA A 555 -25.70 20.59 10.05
CA ALA A 555 -24.53 20.54 10.95
C ALA A 555 -24.84 20.07 12.38
N ASP A 556 -26.11 20.08 12.81
CA ASP A 556 -26.55 19.43 14.05
C ASP A 556 -26.45 17.89 14.00
N ARG A 557 -26.15 17.32 12.82
CA ARG A 557 -25.80 15.93 12.57
C ARG A 557 -24.48 15.84 11.79
N PRO A 558 -23.33 16.17 12.42
CA PRO A 558 -22.03 16.19 11.74
C PRO A 558 -21.75 14.84 11.04
N ALA A 559 -22.09 13.73 11.72
CA ALA A 559 -22.02 12.34 11.25
C ALA A 559 -22.65 12.08 9.86
N ASP A 560 -23.56 12.95 9.43
CA ASP A 560 -24.33 12.81 8.18
C ASP A 560 -23.78 13.70 7.04
N LEU A 561 -22.83 14.60 7.30
CA LEU A 561 -22.29 15.56 6.31
C LEU A 561 -21.09 15.01 5.52
N VAL A 562 -21.27 13.82 4.92
CA VAL A 562 -20.21 13.18 4.12
C VAL A 562 -20.73 12.73 2.76
N TYR A 563 -19.87 12.85 1.75
CA TYR A 563 -20.16 12.35 0.41
C TYR A 563 -19.34 11.11 0.11
N LYS A 564 -19.94 10.08 -0.51
CA LYS A 564 -19.22 8.84 -0.79
C LYS A 564 -18.25 9.04 -1.95
N ARG A 565 -16.98 8.68 -1.76
CA ARG A 565 -15.96 8.67 -2.83
C ARG A 565 -16.46 7.96 -4.09
N SER A 566 -17.05 6.78 -3.90
CA SER A 566 -17.55 5.93 -5.00
C SER A 566 -18.72 6.53 -5.79
N MET A 567 -19.36 7.60 -5.28
CA MET A 567 -20.34 8.38 -6.04
C MET A 567 -19.64 9.52 -6.76
N TRP A 568 -18.70 10.20 -6.09
CA TRP A 568 -17.97 11.35 -6.62
C TRP A 568 -17.15 11.02 -7.87
N ASP A 569 -16.45 9.88 -7.84
CA ASP A 569 -15.51 9.44 -8.88
C ASP A 569 -16.09 8.38 -9.84
N SER A 570 -17.38 8.05 -9.71
CA SER A 570 -18.03 7.05 -10.56
C SER A 570 -18.28 7.60 -11.96
N ILE A 571 -17.76 6.92 -12.97
CA ILE A 571 -18.01 7.21 -14.39
C ILE A 571 -19.18 6.40 -14.99
N VAL A 572 -19.99 5.76 -14.14
CA VAL A 572 -21.18 5.00 -14.55
C VAL A 572 -22.22 5.98 -15.11
N GLY A 573 -22.14 6.28 -16.41
CA GLY A 573 -22.90 7.34 -17.06
C GLY A 573 -22.15 8.07 -18.17
N GLY A 574 -20.82 7.93 -18.22
CA GLY A 574 -19.93 8.59 -19.19
C GLY A 574 -19.18 9.79 -18.60
N THR A 575 -19.73 10.40 -17.55
CA THR A 575 -19.13 11.47 -16.73
C THR A 575 -19.19 11.08 -15.26
N SER A 576 -18.31 11.68 -14.45
CA SER A 576 -18.37 11.60 -12.99
C SER A 576 -19.12 12.77 -12.37
N VAL A 577 -19.59 12.59 -11.13
CA VAL A 577 -20.21 13.70 -10.37
C VAL A 577 -19.21 14.85 -10.18
N TYR A 578 -17.91 14.54 -10.01
CA TYR A 578 -16.87 15.58 -10.02
C TYR A 578 -16.90 16.41 -11.31
N GLN A 579 -16.95 15.76 -12.47
CA GLN A 579 -16.96 16.43 -13.77
C GLN A 579 -18.23 17.26 -13.96
N GLU A 580 -19.39 16.72 -13.58
CA GLU A 580 -20.68 17.40 -13.64
C GLU A 580 -20.71 18.62 -12.70
N ALA A 581 -20.19 18.49 -11.47
CA ALA A 581 -20.07 19.61 -10.55
C ALA A 581 -19.15 20.71 -11.09
N CYS A 582 -18.03 20.34 -11.72
CA CYS A 582 -17.13 21.31 -12.36
C CYS A 582 -17.79 22.04 -13.54
N GLU A 583 -18.65 21.35 -14.30
CA GLU A 583 -19.42 21.95 -15.37
C GLU A 583 -20.45 22.96 -14.85
N VAL A 584 -21.25 22.57 -13.84
CA VAL A 584 -22.23 23.44 -13.16
C VAL A 584 -21.56 24.69 -12.61
N LEU A 585 -20.41 24.52 -11.95
CA LEU A 585 -19.63 25.61 -11.36
C LEU A 585 -18.84 26.42 -12.39
N GLY A 586 -18.83 26.01 -13.66
CA GLY A 586 -18.11 26.69 -14.74
C GLY A 586 -16.58 26.57 -14.69
N LEU A 587 -16.06 25.63 -13.89
CA LEU A 587 -14.63 25.33 -13.70
C LEU A 587 -14.01 24.59 -14.90
N GLY A 588 -14.83 23.92 -15.71
CA GLY A 588 -14.36 23.22 -16.89
C GLY A 588 -15.48 22.48 -17.61
N GLN A 589 -15.11 21.76 -18.66
CA GLN A 589 -16.00 20.87 -19.40
C GLN A 589 -15.47 19.43 -19.32
N PRO A 590 -16.34 18.42 -19.12
CA PRO A 590 -15.90 17.03 -19.05
C PRO A 590 -15.21 16.59 -20.33
N ILE A 591 -14.05 15.92 -20.20
CA ILE A 591 -13.42 15.23 -21.33
C ILE A 591 -14.12 13.89 -21.55
N LEU A 592 -14.91 13.78 -22.61
CA LEU A 592 -15.65 12.56 -22.95
C LEU A 592 -14.78 11.61 -23.78
N ARG A 593 -14.40 10.46 -23.21
CA ARG A 593 -13.68 9.40 -23.95
C ARG A 593 -14.67 8.58 -24.79
N LYS A 594 -14.36 8.36 -26.07
CA LYS A 594 -15.13 7.47 -26.96
C LYS A 594 -14.95 6.02 -26.51
N GLY A 595 -15.92 5.46 -25.79
CA GLY A 595 -15.85 4.06 -25.35
C GLY A 595 -16.62 3.73 -24.07
N ALA A 596 -17.08 4.74 -23.32
CA ALA A 596 -18.04 4.58 -22.23
C ALA A 596 -19.45 4.24 -22.77
N GLN A 597 -19.56 3.19 -23.59
CA GLN A 597 -20.84 2.58 -23.90
C GLN A 597 -21.29 1.80 -22.67
N LYS A 598 -22.51 2.12 -22.21
CA LYS A 598 -23.28 1.39 -21.20
C LYS A 598 -23.10 -0.13 -21.40
N TYR A 599 -22.46 -0.78 -20.43
CA TYR A 599 -22.65 -2.20 -20.17
C TYR A 599 -23.73 -2.36 -19.11
#